data_AF-A0A0G1HPS0-F1
#
_entry.id   AF-A0A0G1HPS0-F1
#
_cell.length_a   1.000
_cell.length_b   1.000
_cell.length_c   1.000
_cell.angle_alpha   90.00
_cell.angle_beta   90.00
_cell.angle_gamma   90.00
#
_symmetry.space_group_name_H-M   'P 1'
#
loop_
_entity.id
_entity.type
_entity.pdbx_description
1 polymer ?
#
loop_
_entity_poly.entity_id
_entity_poly.type
_entity_poly.pdbx_seq_one_letter_code
_entity_poly.pdbx_strand_id
1 'polypeptide(L)'
;SIEGAKGVLFNIAGSKSLTLTEINEASSIITQSADPDANIIFGTTIREDLGDDIQISVIAAGFDSIRHFNPASGGNSYFKPTSFETQPSPSVIPNVVEESQSTSSKSSPAGKYKLQHDEVDIEDDLDIPTFLRNKF
;
A
#
# COMPACT_ATOMS: atom_id res chain seq x y z
N SER A 1 13.45 6.54 14.39
CA SER A 1 12.57 6.88 13.26
C SER A 1 12.25 5.60 12.51
N ILE A 2 11.03 5.46 11.99
CA ILE A 2 10.61 4.36 11.08
C ILE A 2 10.57 4.82 9.61
N GLU A 3 11.17 5.97 9.34
CA GLU A 3 11.23 6.62 8.04
C GLU A 3 11.83 5.71 6.97
N GLY A 4 11.18 5.67 5.80
CA GLY A 4 11.55 4.78 4.69
C GLY A 4 11.04 3.35 4.82
N ALA A 5 10.31 2.99 5.88
CA ALA A 5 9.61 1.72 5.94
C ALA A 5 8.46 1.71 4.91
N LYS A 6 8.55 0.84 3.90
CA LYS A 6 7.49 0.62 2.91
C LYS A 6 6.32 -0.23 3.43
N GLY A 7 6.48 -0.89 4.57
CA GLY A 7 5.43 -1.63 5.25
C GLY A 7 5.45 -1.41 6.75
N VAL A 8 4.30 -1.10 7.34
CA VAL A 8 4.15 -0.89 8.79
C VAL A 8 2.93 -1.66 9.30
N LEU A 9 3.16 -2.47 10.35
CA LEU A 9 2.11 -3.10 11.14
C LEU A 9 2.19 -2.56 12.56
N PHE A 10 1.11 -2.02 13.10
CA PHE A 10 1.10 -1.62 14.50
C PHE A 10 -0.19 -1.95 15.22
N ASN A 11 -0.10 -2.08 16.54
CA ASN A 11 -1.22 -2.30 17.43
C ASN A 11 -1.21 -1.27 18.56
N ILE A 12 -2.37 -0.69 18.83
CA ILE A 12 -2.59 0.21 19.96
C ILE A 12 -3.37 -0.56 21.02
N ALA A 13 -2.78 -0.74 22.20
CA ALA A 13 -3.44 -1.34 23.34
C ALA A 13 -3.75 -0.28 24.40
N GLY A 14 -4.96 -0.31 24.95
CA GLY A 14 -5.40 0.56 26.03
C GLY A 14 -6.58 -0.04 26.75
N SER A 15 -7.01 0.58 27.85
CA SER A 15 -8.20 0.10 28.58
C SER A 15 -9.50 0.45 27.85
N LYS A 16 -10.64 0.17 28.49
CA LYS A 16 -11.97 0.57 27.98
C LYS A 16 -12.13 2.09 27.84
N SER A 17 -11.27 2.87 28.47
CA SER A 17 -11.25 4.33 28.36
C SER A 17 -10.58 4.82 27.07
N LEU A 18 -9.89 3.95 26.31
CA LEU A 18 -9.21 4.32 25.07
C LEU A 18 -10.22 4.85 24.04
N THR A 19 -10.01 6.10 23.61
CA THR A 19 -10.91 6.80 22.70
C THR A 19 -10.46 6.73 21.25
N LEU A 20 -11.40 6.93 20.33
CA LEU A 20 -11.10 7.01 18.90
C LEU A 20 -10.17 8.18 18.56
N THR A 21 -10.26 9.29 19.31
CA THR A 21 -9.41 10.46 19.10
C THR A 21 -7.94 10.13 19.38
N GLU A 22 -7.66 9.45 20.49
CA GLU A 22 -6.29 9.03 20.85
C GLU A 22 -5.73 8.03 19.84
N ILE A 23 -6.57 7.07 19.40
CA ILE A 23 -6.22 6.11 18.35
C ILE A 23 -5.84 6.85 17.05
N ASN A 24 -6.62 7.85 16.64
CA ASN A 24 -6.39 8.60 15.42
C ASN A 24 -5.12 9.45 15.51
N GLU A 25 -4.86 10.09 16.66
CA GLU A 25 -3.64 10.86 16.89
C GLU A 25 -2.40 9.99 16.79
N ALA A 26 -2.37 8.86 17.53
CA ALA A 26 -1.25 7.92 17.48
C ALA A 26 -1.03 7.37 16.07
N SER A 27 -2.11 7.00 15.37
CA SER A 27 -2.04 6.47 14.01
C SER A 27 -1.50 7.51 13.02
N SER A 28 -1.90 8.78 13.17
CA SER A 28 -1.44 9.87 12.33
C SER A 28 0.07 10.11 12.47
N ILE A 29 0.58 10.10 13.71
CA ILE A 29 2.00 10.28 14.01
C ILE A 29 2.84 9.15 13.40
N ILE A 30 2.40 7.90 13.55
CA ILE A 30 3.10 6.73 13.00
C ILE A 30 3.12 6.81 11.47
N THR A 31 1.98 7.14 10.86
CA THR A 31 1.84 7.26 9.40
C THR A 31 2.75 8.36 8.83
N GLN A 32 2.80 9.54 9.47
CA GLN A 32 3.71 10.62 9.05
C GLN A 32 5.19 10.29 9.20
N SER A 33 5.51 9.36 10.10
CA SER A 33 6.89 8.93 10.33
C SER A 33 7.36 7.84 9.36
N ALA A 34 6.44 7.25 8.58
CA ALA A 34 6.72 6.19 7.62
C ALA A 34 6.92 6.76 6.20
N ASP A 35 7.18 5.89 5.23
CA ASP A 35 7.19 6.28 3.82
C ASP A 35 5.78 6.72 3.36
N PRO A 36 5.64 7.77 2.53
CA PRO A 36 4.32 8.25 2.07
C PRO A 36 3.52 7.20 1.29
N ASP A 37 4.20 6.25 0.66
CA ASP A 37 3.58 5.15 -0.08
C ASP A 37 3.61 3.83 0.74
N ALA A 38 3.81 3.91 2.05
CA ALA A 38 3.86 2.74 2.91
C ALA A 38 2.50 2.01 2.95
N ASN A 39 2.53 0.68 2.89
CA ASN A 39 1.38 -0.14 3.25
C ASN A 39 1.27 -0.22 4.78
N ILE A 40 0.20 0.34 5.33
CA ILE A 40 -0.01 0.44 6.78
C ILE A 40 -1.20 -0.41 7.21
N ILE A 41 -0.98 -1.28 8.18
CA ILE A 41 -2.03 -2.07 8.85
C ILE A 41 -2.00 -1.71 10.33
N PHE A 42 -3.14 -1.31 10.87
CA PHE A 42 -3.27 -1.04 12.30
C PHE A 42 -4.37 -1.87 12.95
N GLY A 43 -4.18 -2.15 14.23
CA GLY A 43 -5.15 -2.81 15.08
C GLY A 43 -5.25 -2.12 16.44
N THR A 44 -6.31 -2.47 17.17
CA THR A 44 -6.54 -2.01 18.54
C THR A 44 -6.88 -3.18 19.44
N THR A 45 -6.34 -3.21 20.64
CA THR A 45 -6.61 -4.26 21.64
C THR A 45 -7.05 -3.64 22.95
N ILE A 46 -8.17 -4.11 23.51
CA ILE A 46 -8.59 -3.68 24.85
C ILE A 46 -7.88 -4.51 25.90
N ARG A 47 -7.22 -3.82 26.83
CA ARG A 47 -6.43 -4.38 27.92
C ARG A 47 -6.72 -3.59 29.19
N GLU A 48 -7.53 -4.18 30.08
CA GLU A 48 -7.96 -3.51 31.33
C GLU A 48 -6.82 -3.31 32.34
N ASP A 49 -5.75 -4.09 32.22
CA ASP A 49 -4.56 -4.02 33.07
C ASP A 49 -3.72 -2.75 32.84
N LEU A 50 -3.95 -2.02 31.74
CA LEU A 50 -3.26 -0.79 31.40
C LEU A 50 -3.80 0.44 32.15
N GLY A 51 -5.02 0.40 32.71
CA GLY A 51 -5.62 1.58 33.35
C GLY A 51 -5.71 2.76 32.37
N ASP A 52 -5.02 3.86 32.67
CA ASP A 52 -4.96 5.06 31.82
C ASP A 52 -3.77 5.04 30.84
N ASP A 53 -2.94 4.01 30.87
CA ASP A 53 -1.78 3.88 29.98
C ASP A 53 -2.17 3.34 28.60
N ILE A 54 -1.39 3.74 27.60
CA ILE A 54 -1.49 3.25 26.23
C ILE A 54 -0.16 2.60 25.85
N GLN A 55 -0.23 1.38 25.31
CA GLN A 55 0.93 0.68 24.78
C GLN A 55 0.80 0.54 23.27
N ILE A 56 1.85 0.94 22.54
CA ILE A 56 1.89 0.82 21.09
C ILE A 56 3.04 -0.11 20.71
N SER A 57 2.72 -1.12 19.90
CA SER A 57 3.68 -2.04 19.31
C SER A 57 3.77 -1.78 17.81
N VAL A 58 4.96 -1.50 17.30
CA VAL A 58 5.18 -1.19 15.88
C VAL A 58 6.19 -2.17 15.29
N ILE A 59 5.85 -2.72 14.14
CA ILE A 59 6.72 -3.51 13.27
C ILE A 59 6.88 -2.74 11.95
N ALA A 60 8.11 -2.33 11.64
CA ALA A 60 8.45 -1.63 10.42
C ALA A 60 9.33 -2.52 9.54
N ALA A 61 9.01 -2.62 8.25
CA ALA A 61 9.68 -3.48 7.29
C ALA A 61 9.80 -2.78 5.92
N GLY A 62 10.62 -3.39 5.04
CA GLY A 62 10.81 -2.87 3.68
C GLY A 62 11.64 -1.59 3.62
N PHE A 63 12.61 -1.41 4.52
CA PHE A 63 13.59 -0.34 4.41
C PHE A 63 14.51 -0.60 3.21
N ASP A 64 14.73 0.44 2.39
CA ASP A 64 15.72 0.39 1.32
C ASP A 64 17.12 0.26 1.93
N SER A 65 17.62 -0.98 1.95
CA SER A 65 18.98 -1.27 2.35
C SER A 65 19.94 -0.96 1.21
N ILE A 66 19.99 0.30 0.78
CA ILE A 66 21.18 0.81 0.10
C ILE A 66 22.23 1.07 1.19
N ARG A 67 22.65 0.00 1.87
CA ARG A 67 24.04 -0.07 2.31
C ARG A 67 24.81 -0.18 1.01
N HIS A 68 25.23 0.97 0.48
CA HIS A 68 26.45 1.04 -0.28
C HIS A 68 27.51 0.46 0.65
N PHE A 69 27.71 -0.85 0.58
CA PHE A 69 28.97 -1.44 0.97
C PHE A 69 29.95 -0.79 0.01
N ASN A 70 30.56 0.30 0.46
CA ASN A 70 31.63 0.96 -0.26
C ASN A 70 32.87 0.16 0.13
N PRO A 71 33.37 -0.79 -0.70
CA PRO A 71 34.60 -1.52 -0.40
C PRO A 71 35.84 -0.61 -0.40
N ALA A 72 35.69 0.72 -0.50
CA ALA A 72 36.77 1.67 -0.68
C ALA A 72 37.53 2.08 0.60
N SER A 73 37.27 1.45 1.75
CA SER A 73 38.16 1.58 2.92
C SER A 73 38.83 0.24 3.22
N GLY A 74 39.78 -0.15 2.37
CA GLY A 74 40.64 -1.30 2.63
C GLY A 74 41.26 -1.97 1.39
N GLY A 75 42.32 -1.37 0.85
CA GLY A 75 43.42 -2.12 0.21
C GLY A 75 43.26 -2.58 -1.25
N ASN A 76 44.18 -2.08 -2.10
CA ASN A 76 44.60 -2.57 -3.42
C ASN A 76 43.87 -3.78 -4.03
N SER A 77 43.27 -3.57 -5.21
CA SER A 77 43.64 -4.32 -6.42
C SER A 77 43.15 -3.60 -7.67
N TYR A 78 44.11 -3.22 -8.49
CA TYR A 78 43.93 -2.66 -9.82
C TYR A 78 43.23 -3.68 -10.73
N PHE A 79 41.92 -3.54 -10.93
CA PHE A 79 41.27 -4.12 -12.11
C PHE A 79 41.30 -3.09 -13.23
N LYS A 80 42.11 -3.38 -14.24
CA LYS A 80 42.26 -2.57 -15.46
C LYS A 80 41.15 -2.99 -16.42
N PRO A 81 40.13 -2.16 -16.71
CA PRO A 81 39.17 -2.47 -17.75
C PRO A 81 39.90 -2.41 -19.10
N THR A 82 39.89 -3.51 -19.83
CA THR A 82 40.38 -3.54 -21.22
C THR A 82 39.32 -2.86 -22.07
N SER A 83 39.74 -1.86 -22.85
CA SER A 83 38.91 -1.04 -23.71
C SER A 83 38.10 -1.93 -24.67
N PHE A 84 36.77 -1.88 -24.56
CA PHE A 84 35.91 -2.24 -25.68
C PHE A 84 35.56 -0.96 -26.43
N GLU A 85 35.88 -1.02 -27.71
CA GLU A 85 35.84 0.02 -28.71
C GLU A 85 34.45 0.62 -28.90
N THR A 86 34.41 1.94 -29.02
CA THR A 86 33.24 2.76 -29.30
C THR A 86 32.75 2.57 -30.74
N GLN A 87 31.44 2.39 -30.97
CA GLN A 87 30.74 2.97 -32.14
C GLN A 87 29.19 2.89 -32.02
N PRO A 88 28.42 3.67 -32.80
CA PRO A 88 27.63 4.80 -32.30
C PRO A 88 26.10 4.54 -32.27
N SER A 89 25.40 5.42 -31.54
CA SER A 89 23.93 5.51 -31.45
C SER A 89 23.25 5.82 -32.80
N PRO A 90 22.01 5.35 -32.99
CA PRO A 90 21.01 6.09 -33.75
C PRO A 90 19.94 6.68 -32.81
N SER A 91 19.83 8.00 -32.89
CA SER A 91 18.79 8.84 -32.28
C SER A 91 17.39 8.48 -32.79
N VAL A 92 16.42 8.34 -31.89
CA VAL A 92 15.00 8.59 -32.21
C VAL A 92 14.41 9.40 -31.06
N ILE A 93 14.14 10.68 -31.32
CA ILE A 93 13.37 11.59 -30.46
C ILE A 93 11.88 11.49 -30.84
N PRO A 94 10.93 12.00 -30.04
CA PRO A 94 9.69 11.33 -29.68
C PRO A 94 8.49 11.88 -30.46
N ASN A 95 7.46 11.07 -30.68
CA ASN A 95 6.16 11.62 -31.07
C ASN A 95 5.25 11.75 -29.85
N VAL A 96 5.16 13.00 -29.41
CA VAL A 96 4.03 13.61 -28.72
C VAL A 96 2.80 13.48 -29.61
N VAL A 97 1.73 12.86 -29.08
CA VAL A 97 0.37 13.24 -29.43
C VAL A 97 -0.40 13.43 -28.12
N GLU A 98 -0.42 14.69 -27.71
CA GLU A 98 -1.37 15.26 -26.79
C GLU A 98 -2.69 15.41 -27.55
N GLU A 99 -3.74 14.70 -27.13
CA GLU A 99 -5.11 15.07 -27.52
C GLU A 99 -5.93 15.31 -26.27
N SER A 100 -6.39 16.55 -26.21
CA SER A 100 -7.11 17.19 -25.12
C SER A 100 -8.60 16.82 -25.16
N GLN A 101 -9.29 17.13 -24.05
CA GLN A 101 -10.73 17.40 -23.97
C GLN A 101 -11.66 16.17 -24.11
N SER A 102 -12.81 16.02 -23.46
CA SER A 102 -13.52 16.77 -22.42
C SER A 102 -14.84 16.03 -22.14
N THR A 103 -15.48 16.40 -21.02
CA THR A 103 -16.93 16.31 -20.76
C THR A 103 -17.58 14.99 -20.35
N SER A 104 -18.30 15.13 -19.24
CA SER A 104 -19.35 14.28 -18.71
C SER A 104 -20.47 14.00 -19.72
N SER A 105 -20.96 12.77 -19.74
CA SER A 105 -22.36 12.52 -20.05
C SER A 105 -22.84 11.24 -19.36
N LYS A 106 -23.79 11.42 -18.43
CA LYS A 106 -24.75 10.39 -18.03
C LYS A 106 -25.38 9.78 -19.28
N SER A 107 -25.32 8.46 -19.40
CA SER A 107 -26.23 7.71 -20.26
C SER A 107 -26.56 6.39 -19.60
N SER A 108 -27.76 6.33 -19.00
CA SER A 108 -28.43 5.06 -18.76
C SER A 108 -28.82 4.46 -20.10
N PRO A 109 -28.52 3.18 -20.40
CA PRO A 109 -29.26 2.45 -21.40
C PRO A 109 -30.44 1.78 -20.71
N ALA A 110 -31.65 2.20 -21.10
CA ALA A 110 -32.87 1.46 -20.88
C ALA A 110 -32.77 0.11 -21.61
N GLY A 111 -32.29 -0.92 -20.91
CA GLY A 111 -32.37 -2.31 -21.33
C GLY A 111 -33.65 -2.94 -20.80
N LYS A 112 -34.51 -3.41 -21.70
CA LYS A 112 -35.70 -4.19 -21.36
C LYS A 112 -35.27 -5.54 -20.79
N TYR A 113 -35.15 -5.65 -19.47
CA TYR A 113 -34.99 -6.94 -18.81
C TYR A 113 -36.38 -7.58 -18.68
N LYS A 114 -36.60 -8.63 -19.47
CA LYS A 114 -37.76 -9.51 -19.34
C LYS A 114 -37.55 -10.31 -18.05
N LEU A 115 -38.30 -9.98 -17.01
CA LEU A 115 -38.37 -10.76 -15.77
C LEU A 115 -39.05 -12.09 -16.07
N GLN A 116 -38.28 -13.09 -16.47
CA GLN A 116 -38.63 -14.47 -16.21
C GLN A 116 -38.40 -14.66 -14.71
N HIS A 117 -39.47 -14.65 -13.91
CA HIS A 117 -39.41 -15.14 -12.54
C HIS A 117 -39.27 -16.66 -12.64
N ASP A 118 -38.02 -17.11 -12.84
CA ASP A 118 -37.63 -18.35 -12.20
C ASP A 118 -37.47 -17.97 -10.72
N GLU A 119 -38.20 -18.67 -9.86
CA GLU A 119 -38.15 -18.51 -8.42
C GLU A 119 -36.75 -18.95 -7.96
N VAL A 120 -35.80 -18.01 -8.01
CA VAL A 120 -34.45 -18.23 -7.49
C VAL A 120 -34.55 -18.06 -5.98
N ASP A 121 -34.42 -19.17 -5.27
CA ASP A 121 -34.40 -19.23 -3.82
C ASP A 121 -33.27 -18.31 -3.30
N ILE A 122 -33.64 -17.11 -2.83
CA ILE A 122 -32.69 -16.04 -2.47
C ILE A 122 -32.01 -16.35 -1.13
N GLU A 123 -32.45 -17.40 -0.41
CA GLU A 123 -31.89 -17.75 0.90
C GLU A 123 -30.47 -18.34 0.79
N ASP A 124 -30.17 -19.11 -0.27
CA ASP A 124 -28.85 -19.75 -0.45
C ASP A 124 -27.74 -18.77 -0.89
N ASP A 125 -28.11 -17.56 -1.32
CA ASP A 125 -27.20 -16.58 -1.93
C ASP A 125 -26.66 -15.54 -0.91
N LEU A 126 -27.13 -15.63 0.34
CA LEU A 126 -26.71 -14.80 1.48
C LEU A 126 -25.53 -15.42 2.25
N ASP A 127 -25.34 -16.73 2.16
CA ASP A 127 -24.30 -17.46 2.87
C ASP A 127 -22.91 -17.30 2.26
N ILE A 128 -22.84 -16.88 0.98
CA ILE A 128 -21.59 -16.63 0.29
C ILE A 128 -21.32 -15.12 0.27
N PRO A 129 -20.28 -14.65 0.99
CA PRO A 129 -19.87 -13.26 0.90
C PRO A 129 -19.62 -12.85 -0.55
N THR A 130 -20.03 -11.63 -0.92
CA THR A 130 -19.99 -11.13 -2.32
C THR A 130 -18.63 -11.27 -3.01
N PHE A 131 -17.53 -11.23 -2.25
CA PHE A 131 -16.16 -11.39 -2.77
C PHE A 131 -15.79 -12.83 -3.18
N LEU A 132 -16.59 -13.84 -2.81
CA LEU A 132 -16.36 -15.27 -3.14
C LEU A 132 -17.19 -15.76 -4.33
N ARG A 133 -18.12 -14.95 -4.86
CA ARG A 133 -19.11 -15.39 -5.86
C ARG A 133 -18.53 -15.72 -7.25
N ASN A 134 -17.35 -15.22 -7.60
CA ASN A 134 -16.78 -15.32 -8.96
C ASN A 134 -15.53 -16.22 -9.06
N LYS A 135 -15.39 -17.22 -8.18
CA LYS A 135 -14.21 -18.11 -8.20
C LYS A 135 -14.49 -19.60 -8.45
N PHE A 136 -15.67 -19.92 -8.98
CA PHE A 136 -15.98 -21.24 -9.56
C PHE A 136 -16.70 -21.07 -10.90
#